data_AF-A0A353DUM3-F1
#
_entry.id   AF-A0A353DUM3-F1
#
_cell.length_a   1.000
_cell.length_b   1.000
_cell.length_c   1.000
_cell.angle_alpha   90.00
_cell.angle_beta   90.00
_cell.angle_gamma   90.00
#
_symmetry.space_group_name_H-M   'P 1'
#
loop_
_entity.id
_entity.type
_entity.pdbx_description
1 polymer ?
#
loop_
_entity_poly.entity_id
_entity_poly.type
_entity_poly.pdbx_seq_one_letter_code
_entity_poly.pdbx_strand_id
1 'polypeptide(L)'
;ILSFFSHGDGLAVAAALECPSYPLDEFIYDIANLHAGHRFSRDEHRWGGRLAVICHEAFGYQNIPGYLENGIPVQYGYGAESIVMDIHENGLNKHKWVTEFLGAGDIDRIIIEWRSLLRQVIHAPSLEWDRWMAFKELAARTLNDTQSPTLTELPELAYEQRQRIDHRLRWGSASRE
;
A
#
# COMPACT_ATOMS: atom_id res chain seq x y z
N ILE A 1 13.50 -12.51 -3.03
CA ILE A 1 12.80 -11.21 -2.88
C ILE A 1 11.78 -11.01 -3.99
N LEU A 2 12.16 -10.97 -5.27
CA LEU A 2 11.25 -10.70 -6.40
C LEU A 2 9.93 -11.51 -6.35
N SER A 3 10.03 -12.83 -6.15
CA SER A 3 8.87 -13.74 -6.10
C SER A 3 8.00 -13.61 -4.84
N PHE A 4 8.41 -12.81 -3.87
CA PHE A 4 7.65 -12.61 -2.62
C PHE A 4 6.57 -11.55 -2.77
N PHE A 5 6.64 -10.75 -3.84
CA PHE A 5 5.75 -9.62 -4.12
C PHE A 5 5.02 -9.79 -5.44
N SER A 6 3.98 -8.98 -5.62
CA SER A 6 3.22 -8.94 -6.86
C SER A 6 3.89 -8.00 -7.86
N HIS A 7 3.84 -8.33 -9.15
CA HIS A 7 4.24 -7.44 -10.24
C HIS A 7 5.64 -6.80 -10.03
N GLY A 8 5.75 -5.49 -10.25
CA GLY A 8 6.99 -4.72 -10.13
C GLY A 8 7.43 -4.40 -8.70
N ASP A 9 6.60 -4.66 -7.68
CA ASP A 9 6.91 -4.26 -6.30
C ASP A 9 8.18 -4.96 -5.79
N GLY A 10 8.31 -6.25 -6.12
CA GLY A 10 9.48 -7.03 -5.76
C GLY A 10 10.77 -6.49 -6.38
N LEU A 11 10.69 -5.96 -7.60
CA LEU A 11 11.83 -5.33 -8.30
C LEU A 11 12.28 -4.07 -7.57
N ALA A 12 11.33 -3.18 -7.23
CA ALA A 12 11.65 -1.96 -6.49
C ALA A 12 12.20 -2.25 -5.07
N VAL A 13 11.60 -3.24 -4.37
CA VAL A 13 12.09 -3.65 -3.05
C VAL A 13 13.50 -4.24 -3.14
N ALA A 14 13.78 -5.07 -4.14
CA ALA A 14 15.12 -5.61 -4.35
C ALA A 14 16.13 -4.49 -4.65
N ALA A 15 15.82 -3.58 -5.57
CA ALA A 15 16.69 -2.46 -5.94
C ALA A 15 17.03 -1.56 -4.73
N ALA A 16 16.03 -1.21 -3.92
CA ALA A 16 16.23 -0.40 -2.71
C ALA A 16 17.10 -1.10 -1.65
N LEU A 17 16.91 -2.41 -1.47
CA LEU A 17 17.70 -3.18 -0.53
C LEU A 17 19.12 -3.45 -1.04
N GLU A 18 19.33 -3.57 -2.34
CA GLU A 18 20.66 -3.71 -2.93
C GLU A 18 21.49 -2.42 -2.83
N CYS A 19 20.84 -1.26 -2.71
CA CYS A 19 21.50 0.03 -2.48
C CYS A 19 21.85 0.22 -0.99
N PRO A 20 23.13 0.12 -0.55
CA PRO A 20 23.47 0.13 0.88
C PRO A 20 23.24 1.49 1.54
N SER A 21 23.31 2.58 0.77
CA SER A 21 23.12 3.94 1.25
C SER A 21 21.65 4.34 1.43
N TYR A 22 20.69 3.52 1.00
CA TYR A 22 19.27 3.78 1.22
C TYR A 22 18.93 3.55 2.71
N PRO A 23 18.50 4.56 3.48
CA PRO A 23 18.09 4.39 4.87
C PRO A 23 16.83 3.54 4.96
N LEU A 24 16.83 2.50 5.80
CA LEU A 24 15.68 1.58 5.91
C LEU A 24 14.47 2.25 6.59
N ASP A 25 14.72 3.20 7.48
CA ASP A 25 13.76 4.05 8.18
C ASP A 25 13.02 5.03 7.25
N GLU A 26 13.64 5.44 6.15
CA GLU A 26 12.93 6.14 5.07
C GLU A 26 12.24 5.14 4.13
N PHE A 27 12.96 4.08 3.74
CA PHE A 27 12.46 3.07 2.81
C PHE A 27 11.16 2.41 3.29
N ILE A 28 11.00 2.22 4.60
CA ILE A 28 9.79 1.62 5.19
C ILE A 28 8.52 2.41 4.86
N TYR A 29 8.62 3.72 4.63
CA TYR A 29 7.50 4.56 4.18
C TYR A 29 7.46 4.68 2.67
N ASP A 30 8.62 4.71 2.00
CA ASP A 30 8.71 4.82 0.54
C ASP A 30 8.02 3.66 -0.20
N ILE A 31 7.94 2.46 0.40
CA ILE A 31 7.16 1.35 -0.20
C ILE A 31 5.68 1.67 -0.36
N ALA A 32 5.13 2.66 0.37
CA ALA A 32 3.75 3.12 0.16
C ALA A 32 3.56 3.68 -1.25
N ASN A 33 4.61 4.28 -1.84
CA ASN A 33 4.54 4.84 -3.18
C ASN A 33 4.27 3.79 -4.25
N LEU A 34 4.59 2.51 -4.01
CA LEU A 34 4.37 1.42 -4.96
C LEU A 34 2.90 1.29 -5.39
N HIS A 35 1.95 1.59 -4.50
CA HIS A 35 0.50 1.42 -4.74
C HIS A 35 -0.27 2.75 -4.77
N ALA A 36 0.45 3.88 -4.78
CA ALA A 36 -0.14 5.21 -4.66
C ALA A 36 -0.82 5.65 -5.96
N GLY A 37 -0.19 5.44 -7.11
CA GLY A 37 -0.61 6.00 -8.39
C GLY A 37 -0.54 7.54 -8.43
N HIS A 38 -1.03 8.13 -9.52
CA HIS A 38 -0.81 9.56 -9.81
C HIS A 38 -1.46 10.56 -8.83
N ARG A 39 -2.50 10.15 -8.08
CA ARG A 39 -3.30 11.08 -7.24
C ARG A 39 -2.52 11.66 -6.05
N PHE A 40 -1.45 10.98 -5.64
CA PHE A 40 -0.62 11.39 -4.51
C PHE A 40 0.43 12.42 -4.89
N SER A 41 0.77 12.52 -6.17
CA SER A 41 1.92 13.27 -6.65
C SER A 41 1.69 14.78 -6.69
N ARG A 42 0.49 15.28 -6.35
CA ARG A 42 0.15 16.72 -6.31
C ARG A 42 0.66 17.42 -7.59
N ASP A 43 1.49 18.45 -7.44
CA ASP A 43 2.12 19.20 -8.55
C ASP A 43 3.47 18.60 -8.98
N GLU A 44 3.93 17.54 -8.32
CA GLU A 44 5.18 16.85 -8.62
C GLU A 44 4.99 15.71 -9.64
N HIS A 45 6.11 15.28 -10.21
CA HIS A 45 6.11 14.16 -11.13
C HIS A 45 5.85 12.84 -10.38
N ARG A 46 4.96 11.99 -10.91
CA ARG A 46 4.65 10.68 -10.29
C ARG A 46 5.86 9.76 -10.09
N TRP A 47 6.93 9.99 -10.85
CA TRP A 47 8.21 9.28 -10.79
C TRP A 47 9.28 10.06 -10.00
N GLY A 48 8.85 10.94 -9.09
CA GLY A 48 9.72 11.60 -8.12
C GLY A 48 10.12 10.66 -6.98
N GLY A 49 10.91 11.19 -6.04
CA GLY A 49 11.31 10.47 -4.83
C GLY A 49 12.49 9.51 -5.02
N ARG A 50 13.06 9.08 -3.90
CA ARG A 50 14.28 8.27 -3.87
C ARG A 50 14.07 6.88 -4.47
N LEU A 51 12.93 6.23 -4.20
CA LEU A 51 12.64 4.90 -4.72
C LEU A 51 12.59 4.87 -6.26
N ALA A 52 12.03 5.92 -6.88
CA ALA A 52 12.03 6.05 -8.34
C ALA A 52 13.44 6.20 -8.91
N VAL A 53 14.29 7.03 -8.27
CA VAL A 53 15.70 7.20 -8.66
C VAL A 53 16.44 5.86 -8.61
N ILE A 54 16.29 5.11 -7.52
CA ILE A 54 16.91 3.80 -7.35
C ILE A 54 16.42 2.79 -8.39
N CYS A 55 15.12 2.80 -8.71
CA CYS A 55 14.58 1.95 -9.78
C CYS A 55 15.18 2.32 -11.15
N HIS A 56 15.32 3.61 -11.47
CA HIS A 56 15.96 4.03 -12.70
C HIS A 56 17.45 3.66 -12.76
N GLU A 57 18.18 3.75 -11.65
CA GLU A 57 19.58 3.32 -11.58
C GLU A 57 19.71 1.80 -11.83
N ALA A 58 18.79 1.01 -11.29
CA ALA A 58 18.80 -0.45 -11.43
C ALA A 58 18.30 -0.94 -12.82
N PHE A 59 17.26 -0.29 -13.37
CA PHE A 59 16.51 -0.81 -14.52
C PHE A 59 16.57 0.09 -15.76
N GLY A 60 17.12 1.30 -15.66
CA GLY A 60 17.06 2.32 -16.70
C GLY A 60 15.64 2.81 -16.95
N TYR A 61 15.35 3.23 -18.19
CA TYR A 61 14.04 3.75 -18.61
C TYR A 61 13.25 2.72 -19.44
N GLN A 62 13.23 1.47 -18.97
CA GLN A 62 12.66 0.33 -19.71
C GLN A 62 11.16 0.15 -19.45
N ASN A 63 10.42 -0.29 -20.48
CA ASN A 63 9.03 -0.71 -20.33
C ASN A 63 8.96 -2.23 -20.35
N ILE A 64 8.48 -2.83 -19.26
CA ILE A 64 8.25 -4.27 -19.13
C ILE A 64 6.76 -4.46 -18.83
N PRO A 65 5.96 -4.99 -19.77
CA PRO A 65 4.51 -5.12 -19.60
C PRO A 65 4.11 -5.77 -18.28
N GLY A 66 3.30 -5.06 -17.49
CA GLY A 66 2.80 -5.53 -16.19
C GLY A 66 3.81 -5.41 -15.02
N TYR A 67 5.05 -5.00 -15.27
CA TYR A 67 6.08 -4.87 -14.23
C TYR A 67 6.62 -3.45 -14.12
N LEU A 68 7.11 -2.89 -15.22
CA LEU A 68 7.76 -1.58 -15.24
C LEU A 68 7.18 -0.69 -16.35
N GLU A 69 6.90 0.56 -15.98
CA GLU A 69 6.64 1.67 -16.88
C GLU A 69 7.75 2.70 -16.65
N ASN A 70 8.51 2.99 -17.70
CA ASN A 70 9.69 3.86 -17.64
C ASN A 70 10.73 3.41 -16.60
N GLY A 71 10.87 2.10 -16.32
CA GLY A 71 11.80 1.56 -15.34
C GLY A 71 11.30 1.59 -13.90
N ILE A 72 10.04 1.97 -13.66
CA ILE A 72 9.43 2.09 -12.33
C ILE A 72 8.18 1.22 -12.28
N PRO A 73 7.82 0.61 -11.13
CA PRO A 73 6.57 -0.14 -10.99
C PRO A 73 5.34 0.62 -11.49
N VAL A 74 4.47 -0.06 -12.23
CA VAL A 74 3.34 0.57 -12.96
C VAL A 74 2.40 1.35 -12.03
N GLN A 75 2.21 0.89 -10.79
CA GLN A 75 1.32 1.54 -9.82
C GLN A 75 2.03 2.61 -8.98
N TYR A 76 3.31 2.85 -9.23
CA TYR A 76 4.09 3.82 -8.46
C TYR A 76 3.53 5.24 -8.60
N GLY A 77 3.47 5.93 -7.48
CA GLY A 77 3.16 7.35 -7.39
C GLY A 77 3.88 7.99 -6.22
N TYR A 78 4.69 9.00 -6.51
CA TYR A 78 5.36 9.78 -5.48
C TYR A 78 4.35 10.53 -4.58
N GLY A 79 4.68 10.69 -3.29
CA GLY A 79 3.97 11.55 -2.33
C GLY A 79 3.21 10.79 -1.24
N ALA A 80 2.94 9.50 -1.42
CA ALA A 80 2.21 8.70 -0.42
C ALA A 80 3.06 8.42 0.83
N GLU A 81 4.38 8.37 0.70
CA GLU A 81 5.30 8.14 1.82
C GLU A 81 5.11 9.17 2.93
N SER A 82 4.95 10.44 2.56
CA SER A 82 4.79 11.55 3.50
C SER A 82 3.48 11.47 4.27
N ILE A 83 2.40 11.04 3.60
CA ILE A 83 1.08 10.86 4.20
C ILE A 83 1.09 9.69 5.16
N VAL A 84 1.68 8.57 4.74
CA VAL A 84 1.75 7.36 5.57
C VAL A 84 2.61 7.58 6.80
N MET A 85 3.78 8.21 6.65
CA MET A 85 4.66 8.58 7.76
C MET A 85 3.93 9.47 8.76
N ASP A 86 3.29 10.54 8.29
CA ASP A 86 2.56 11.46 9.15
C ASP A 86 1.39 10.80 9.89
N ILE A 87 0.64 9.92 9.22
CA ILE A 87 -0.47 9.19 9.85
C ILE A 87 0.05 8.17 10.87
N HIS A 88 1.19 7.55 10.61
CA HIS A 88 1.85 6.66 11.55
C HIS A 88 2.30 7.41 12.82
N GLU A 89 2.96 8.56 12.65
CA GLU A 89 3.54 9.32 13.77
C GLU A 89 2.52 10.15 14.57
N ASN A 90 1.57 10.78 13.88
CA ASN A 90 0.65 11.78 14.45
C ASN A 90 -0.80 11.29 14.54
N GLY A 91 -1.09 10.07 14.08
CA GLY A 91 -2.43 9.48 14.07
C GLY A 91 -3.32 9.96 12.91
N LEU A 92 -4.58 9.53 12.93
CA LEU A 92 -5.53 9.64 11.81
C LEU A 92 -6.13 11.06 11.63
N ASN A 93 -5.32 12.10 11.39
CA ASN A 93 -5.82 13.37 10.87
C ASN A 93 -5.74 13.42 9.33
N LYS A 94 -6.43 12.49 8.66
CA LYS A 94 -6.39 12.36 7.20
C LYS A 94 -6.98 13.57 6.45
N HIS A 95 -7.87 14.34 7.09
CA HIS A 95 -8.54 15.47 6.46
C HIS A 95 -7.58 16.58 6.02
N LYS A 96 -6.42 16.73 6.68
CA LYS A 96 -5.42 17.72 6.27
C LYS A 96 -4.73 17.40 4.94
N TRP A 97 -4.79 16.15 4.50
CA TRP A 97 -4.16 15.67 3.27
C TRP A 97 -5.11 15.65 2.08
N VAL A 98 -6.41 15.82 2.32
CA VAL A 98 -7.44 15.82 1.26
C VAL A 98 -7.26 17.04 0.37
N THR A 99 -7.31 16.82 -0.95
CA THR A 99 -7.27 17.88 -1.97
C THR A 99 -8.42 17.68 -2.96
N GLU A 100 -8.49 18.51 -4.00
CA GLU A 100 -9.43 18.31 -5.11
C GLU A 100 -9.23 16.96 -5.82
N PHE A 101 -7.99 16.44 -5.84
CA PHE A 101 -7.62 15.22 -6.58
C PHE A 101 -7.38 13.99 -5.70
N LEU A 102 -7.05 14.20 -4.42
CA LEU A 102 -6.78 13.17 -3.42
C LEU A 102 -7.89 13.12 -2.37
N GLY A 103 -8.70 12.06 -2.40
CA GLY A 103 -9.81 11.89 -1.47
C GLY A 103 -9.41 11.19 -0.16
N ALA A 104 -10.27 11.31 0.85
CA ALA A 104 -10.09 10.58 2.11
C ALA A 104 -10.06 9.05 1.92
N GLY A 105 -10.83 8.52 0.95
CA GLY A 105 -10.82 7.10 0.60
C GLY A 105 -9.53 6.62 -0.04
N ASP A 106 -8.84 7.48 -0.81
CA ASP A 106 -7.51 7.17 -1.36
C ASP A 106 -6.49 7.02 -0.23
N ILE A 107 -6.58 7.91 0.78
CA ILE A 107 -5.73 7.86 1.97
C ILE A 107 -6.00 6.59 2.80
N ASP A 108 -7.27 6.24 3.03
CA ASP A 108 -7.61 5.00 3.73
C ASP A 108 -7.07 3.77 2.97
N ARG A 109 -7.23 3.76 1.64
CA ARG A 109 -6.69 2.70 0.79
C ARG A 109 -5.17 2.60 0.91
N ILE A 110 -4.43 3.71 0.82
CA ILE A 110 -2.96 3.63 0.80
C ILE A 110 -2.38 3.14 2.14
N ILE A 111 -3.02 3.48 3.27
CA ILE A 111 -2.65 2.95 4.58
C ILE A 111 -2.87 1.43 4.62
N ILE A 112 -3.98 0.94 4.10
CA ILE A 112 -4.28 -0.50 4.03
C ILE A 112 -3.24 -1.22 3.16
N GLU A 113 -2.94 -0.69 1.97
CA GLU A 113 -1.96 -1.25 1.05
C GLU A 113 -0.55 -1.27 1.65
N TRP A 114 -0.10 -0.16 2.24
CA TRP A 114 1.20 -0.09 2.91
C TRP A 114 1.31 -1.11 4.05
N ARG A 115 0.30 -1.24 4.90
CA ARG A 115 0.27 -2.27 5.95
C ARG A 115 0.24 -3.69 5.38
N SER A 116 -0.38 -3.89 4.22
CA SER A 116 -0.35 -5.16 3.49
C SER A 116 1.07 -5.51 3.04
N LEU A 117 1.80 -4.55 2.46
CA LEU A 117 3.20 -4.71 2.08
C LEU A 117 4.09 -5.01 3.29
N LEU A 118 3.90 -4.33 4.42
CA LEU A 118 4.62 -4.65 5.66
C LEU A 118 4.38 -6.10 6.11
N ARG A 119 3.12 -6.56 6.12
CA ARG A 119 2.80 -7.96 6.44
C ARG A 119 3.46 -8.94 5.47
N GLN A 120 3.47 -8.61 4.18
CA GLN A 120 4.12 -9.42 3.15
C GLN A 120 5.63 -9.52 3.38
N VAL A 121 6.30 -8.42 3.73
CA VAL A 121 7.73 -8.41 4.12
C VAL A 121 7.96 -9.32 5.34
N ILE A 122 7.17 -9.16 6.40
CA ILE A 122 7.31 -9.92 7.65
C ILE A 122 7.18 -11.43 7.40
N HIS A 123 6.17 -11.83 6.62
CA HIS A 123 5.85 -13.24 6.38
C HIS A 123 6.61 -13.89 5.22
N ALA A 124 7.31 -13.12 4.38
CA ALA A 124 8.14 -13.67 3.31
C ALA A 124 9.34 -14.48 3.88
N PRO A 125 9.93 -15.41 3.12
CA PRO A 125 11.05 -16.23 3.60
C PRO A 125 12.22 -15.42 4.15
N SER A 126 12.85 -15.92 5.21
CA SER A 126 14.14 -15.41 5.68
C SER A 126 15.23 -15.77 4.68
N LEU A 127 16.17 -14.85 4.47
CA LEU A 127 17.32 -15.03 3.58
C LEU A 127 18.59 -14.78 4.38
N GLU A 128 19.69 -15.40 3.96
CA GLU A 128 21.04 -15.11 4.48
C GLU A 128 21.54 -13.76 3.95
N TRP A 129 20.80 -12.70 4.26
CA TRP A 129 21.10 -11.34 3.84
C TRP A 129 20.70 -10.36 4.94
N ASP A 130 21.70 -9.81 5.63
CA ASP A 130 21.53 -8.98 6.82
C ASP A 130 20.58 -7.80 6.59
N ARG A 131 20.70 -7.15 5.42
CA ARG A 131 19.87 -5.99 5.08
C ARG A 131 18.40 -6.34 4.88
N TRP A 132 18.12 -7.51 4.29
CA TRP A 132 16.76 -8.04 4.21
C TRP A 132 16.21 -8.36 5.60
N MET A 133 17.01 -9.00 6.46
CA MET A 133 16.59 -9.31 7.82
C MET A 133 16.34 -8.05 8.66
N ALA A 134 17.18 -7.03 8.54
CA ALA A 134 16.99 -5.74 9.17
C ALA A 134 15.69 -5.05 8.69
N PHE A 135 15.39 -5.12 7.39
CA PHE A 135 14.15 -4.58 6.85
C PHE A 135 12.91 -5.33 7.38
N LYS A 136 12.98 -6.67 7.47
CA LYS A 136 11.92 -7.48 8.08
C LYS A 136 11.67 -7.11 9.54
N GLU A 137 12.74 -6.91 10.31
CA GLU A 137 12.64 -6.50 11.71
C GLU A 137 12.01 -5.11 11.85
N LEU A 138 12.44 -4.15 11.03
CA LEU A 138 11.87 -2.81 11.00
C LEU A 138 10.39 -2.83 10.62
N ALA A 139 10.00 -3.63 9.63
CA ALA A 139 8.61 -3.81 9.24
C ALA A 139 7.75 -4.37 10.38
N ALA A 140 8.27 -5.35 11.14
CA ALA A 140 7.57 -5.90 12.29
C ALA A 140 7.35 -4.86 13.40
N ARG A 141 8.36 -4.04 13.70
CA ARG A 141 8.25 -2.95 14.69
C ARG A 141 7.22 -1.91 14.25
N THR A 142 7.37 -1.40 13.03
CA THR A 142 6.48 -0.39 12.43
C THR A 142 5.01 -0.84 12.36
N LEU A 143 4.77 -2.12 12.04
CA LEU A 143 3.40 -2.66 11.99
C LEU A 143 2.77 -2.80 13.38
N ASN A 144 3.57 -3.07 14.42
CA ASN A 144 3.08 -3.17 15.80
C ASN A 144 2.72 -1.79 16.38
N ASP A 145 3.47 -0.75 16.02
CA ASP A 145 3.21 0.63 16.46
C ASP A 145 1.90 1.17 15.85
N THR A 146 1.50 0.66 14.69
CA THR A 146 0.28 1.06 13.97
C THR A 146 -0.99 0.32 14.40
N GLN A 147 -1.13 -0.15 15.65
CA GLN A 147 -2.33 -0.89 16.08
C GLN A 147 -3.62 -0.22 15.55
N SER A 148 -4.31 -0.96 14.69
CA SER A 148 -5.50 -0.48 14.01
C SER A 148 -6.57 -0.23 15.08
N PRO A 149 -7.27 0.90 15.09
CA PRO A 149 -8.44 1.12 15.93
C PRO A 149 -9.64 0.30 15.42
N THR A 150 -9.39 -0.84 14.77
CA THR A 150 -10.42 -1.80 14.43
C THR A 150 -11.02 -2.26 15.74
N LEU A 151 -12.29 -1.91 15.99
CA LEU A 151 -13.08 -2.52 17.05
C LEU A 151 -13.02 -4.03 16.85
N THR A 152 -12.22 -4.70 17.68
CA THR A 152 -12.19 -6.15 17.80
C THR A 152 -13.46 -6.64 18.49
N GLU A 153 -14.08 -5.77 19.28
CA GLU A 153 -15.40 -5.94 19.88
C GLU A 153 -16.47 -5.47 18.90
N LEU A 154 -16.84 -6.34 17.97
CA LEU A 154 -17.98 -6.08 17.09
C LEU A 154 -19.28 -6.14 17.91
N PRO A 155 -20.25 -5.24 17.67
CA PRO A 155 -21.55 -5.34 18.30
C PRO A 155 -22.23 -6.66 17.93
N GLU A 156 -23.06 -7.20 18.82
CA GLU A 156 -23.87 -8.36 18.50
C GLU A 156 -24.74 -8.12 17.27
N LEU A 157 -24.85 -9.13 16.39
CA LEU A 157 -25.75 -9.07 15.24
C LEU A 157 -27.18 -8.75 15.68
N ALA A 158 -27.80 -7.76 15.05
CA ALA A 158 -29.20 -7.42 15.29
C ALA A 158 -30.10 -8.62 14.96
N TYR A 159 -31.28 -8.72 15.59
CA TYR A 159 -32.23 -9.81 15.38
C TYR A 159 -32.52 -10.07 13.89
N GLU A 160 -32.70 -9.01 13.11
CA GLU A 160 -32.95 -9.04 11.66
C GLU A 160 -31.78 -9.65 10.87
N GLN A 161 -30.54 -9.41 11.30
CA GLN A 161 -29.32 -9.94 10.67
C GLN A 161 -29.08 -11.41 11.02
N ARG A 162 -29.71 -11.93 12.08
CA ARG A 162 -29.67 -13.35 12.46
C ARG A 162 -30.68 -14.18 11.67
N GLN A 163 -31.59 -13.53 10.93
CA GLN A 163 -32.59 -14.21 10.12
C GLN A 163 -32.11 -14.42 8.69
N ARG A 164 -32.56 -15.52 8.08
CA ARG A 164 -32.30 -15.79 6.67
C ARG A 164 -33.11 -14.81 5.82
N ILE A 165 -32.42 -13.93 5.10
CA ILE A 165 -33.04 -13.04 4.11
C ILE A 165 -33.23 -13.82 2.80
N ASP A 166 -34.46 -13.92 2.30
CA ASP A 166 -34.75 -14.46 0.96
C ASP A 166 -34.76 -13.29 -0.04
N HIS A 167 -33.73 -13.19 -0.88
CA HIS A 167 -33.57 -12.14 -1.89
C HIS A 167 -34.39 -12.39 -3.17
N ARG A 168 -35.39 -13.27 -3.14
CA ARG A 168 -36.27 -13.50 -4.30
C ARG A 168 -37.10 -12.27 -4.63
N LEU A 169 -36.79 -11.64 -5.76
CA LEU A 169 -37.64 -10.65 -6.41
C LEU A 169 -39.00 -11.29 -6.76
N ARG A 170 -40.04 -10.89 -6.03
CA ARG A 170 -41.42 -11.24 -6.37
C ARG A 170 -41.95 -10.25 -7.39
N TRP A 171 -41.92 -10.64 -8.66
CA TRP A 171 -42.67 -9.93 -9.69
C TRP A 171 -44.15 -10.22 -9.50
N GLY A 172 -44.95 -9.20 -9.23
CA GLY A 172 -46.40 -9.33 -9.16
C GLY A 172 -46.95 -9.74 -10.53
N SER A 173 -47.58 -10.92 -10.60
CA SER A 173 -48.37 -11.30 -11.76
C SER A 173 -49.62 -10.43 -11.79
N ALA A 174 -49.63 -9.41 -12.66
CA ALA A 174 -50.85 -8.73 -13.03
C ALA A 174 -51.78 -9.74 -13.71
N SER A 175 -52.85 -10.10 -13.01
CA SER A 175 -54.00 -10.81 -13.56
C SER A 175 -54.49 -10.06 -14.79
N ARG A 176 -54.44 -10.69 -15.98
CA ARG A 176 -55.22 -10.23 -17.13
C ARG A 176 -56.57 -10.94 -17.05
N GLU A 177 -57.61 -10.16 -16.86
CA GLU A 177 -59.00 -10.52 -17.19
C GLU A 177 -59.16 -10.67 -18.71
#